data_AF-A0A9R0AWI0-F1
#
_entry.id   AF-A0A9R0AWI0-F1
#
_cell.length_a   1.000
_cell.length_b   1.000
_cell.length_c   1.000
_cell.angle_alpha   90.00
_cell.angle_beta   90.00
_cell.angle_gamma   90.00
#
_symmetry.space_group_name_H-M   'P 1'
#
loop_
_entity.id
_entity.type
_entity.pdbx_description
1 polymer ?
#
loop_
_entity_poly.entity_id
_entity_poly.type
_entity_poly.pdbx_seq_one_letter_code
_entity_poly.pdbx_strand_id
1 'polypeptide(L)'
;MTVILFSGKMLVLDYILAMTRTTTSDKVVLVSNYTQTLDLFEKLCRTRRYLYVRLDGTMSIKKRAKIVERFNNTSVFPFRHVVWSTSKSI
;
A
#
# COMPACT_ATOMS: atom_id res chain seq x y z
N MET A 1 21.15 -5.76 -0.38
CA MET A 1 21.32 -5.81 -1.85
C MET A 1 19.93 -5.83 -2.48
N THR A 2 19.58 -4.75 -3.18
CA THR A 2 18.22 -4.22 -3.29
C THR A 2 17.48 -4.78 -4.51
N VAL A 3 16.66 -5.82 -4.31
CA VAL A 3 15.82 -6.44 -5.36
C VAL A 3 14.82 -5.49 -6.05
N ILE A 4 14.64 -4.28 -5.52
CA ILE A 4 13.68 -3.28 -6.02
C ILE A 4 14.14 -2.65 -7.36
N LEU A 5 15.45 -2.70 -7.66
CA LEU A 5 16.05 -2.03 -8.83
C LEU A 5 15.74 -2.68 -10.20
N PHE A 6 15.30 -3.94 -10.24
CA PHE A 6 15.16 -4.67 -11.51
C PHE A 6 13.87 -4.37 -12.30
N SER A 7 12.90 -3.66 -11.71
CA SER A 7 11.64 -3.32 -12.39
C SER A 7 11.47 -1.81 -12.48
N GLY A 8 11.47 -1.27 -13.70
CA GLY A 8 11.25 0.17 -13.94
C GLY A 8 9.94 0.68 -13.35
N LYS A 9 8.90 -0.17 -13.28
CA LYS A 9 7.63 0.17 -12.61
C LYS A 9 7.80 0.35 -11.11
N MET A 10 8.65 -0.46 -10.46
CA MET A 10 8.94 -0.34 -9.02
C MET A 10 9.77 0.90 -8.72
N LEU A 11 10.70 1.26 -9.60
CA LEU A 11 11.49 2.50 -9.47
C LEU A 11 10.61 3.74 -9.55
N VAL A 12 9.71 3.79 -10.54
CA VAL A 12 8.76 4.90 -10.67
C VAL A 12 7.81 4.95 -9.47
N LEU A 13 7.33 3.79 -9.00
CA LEU A 13 6.47 3.73 -7.83
C LEU A 13 7.19 4.23 -6.56
N ASP A 14 8.44 3.82 -6.32
CA ASP A 14 9.24 4.29 -5.19
C ASP A 14 9.43 5.81 -5.25
N TYR A 15 9.69 6.35 -6.44
CA TYR A 15 9.81 7.79 -6.66
C TYR A 15 8.49 8.52 -6.37
N ILE A 16 7.36 8.04 -6.91
CA ILE A 16 6.04 8.64 -6.66
C ILE A 16 5.72 8.61 -5.17
N LEU A 17 5.92 7.46 -4.51
CA LEU A 17 5.68 7.32 -3.07
C LEU A 17 6.58 8.26 -2.25
N ALA A 18 7.85 8.42 -2.63
CA ALA A 18 8.76 9.35 -1.99
C ALA A 18 8.32 10.81 -2.19
N MET A 19 7.91 11.17 -3.41
CA MET A 19 7.43 12.51 -3.76
C MET A 19 6.14 12.86 -3.03
N THR A 20 5.11 12.01 -3.10
CA THR A 20 3.88 12.18 -2.32
C THR A 20 4.20 12.24 -0.82
N ARG A 21 5.26 11.55 -0.36
CA ARG A 21 5.73 11.64 1.02
C ARG A 21 6.43 12.98 1.37
N THR A 22 6.93 13.73 0.41
CA THR A 22 7.57 15.02 0.68
C THR A 22 6.65 16.19 0.42
N THR A 23 5.77 16.09 -0.59
CA THR A 23 5.00 17.22 -1.09
C THR A 23 3.56 17.26 -0.56
N THR A 24 2.93 16.12 -0.29
CA THR A 24 1.52 16.08 0.11
C THR A 24 1.26 15.12 1.28
N SER A 25 0.06 15.20 1.86
CA SER A 25 -0.40 14.31 2.92
C SER A 25 -1.46 13.32 2.42
N ASP A 26 -1.41 12.99 1.11
CA ASP A 26 -2.44 12.19 0.46
C ASP A 26 -2.35 10.70 0.81
N LYS A 27 -3.51 10.03 0.78
CA LYS A 27 -3.63 8.59 0.94
C LYS A 27 -3.39 7.92 -0.42
N VAL A 28 -2.51 6.94 -0.48
CA VAL A 28 -2.18 6.23 -1.72
C VAL A 28 -2.80 4.84 -1.67
N VAL A 29 -3.62 4.50 -2.66
CA VAL A 29 -4.21 3.17 -2.81
C VAL A 29 -3.63 2.53 -4.06
N LEU A 30 -3.04 1.36 -3.91
CA LEU A 30 -2.42 0.60 -4.97
C LEU A 30 -3.18 -0.72 -5.14
N VAL A 31 -3.60 -1.00 -6.36
CA VAL A 31 -4.43 -2.15 -6.68
C VAL A 31 -3.64 -3.02 -7.65
N SER A 32 -3.53 -4.32 -7.36
CA SER A 32 -2.86 -5.27 -8.25
C SER A 32 -3.57 -6.60 -8.23
N ASN A 33 -3.82 -7.20 -9.39
CA ASN A 33 -4.44 -8.52 -9.47
C ASN A 33 -3.51 -9.66 -9.00
N TYR A 34 -2.22 -9.40 -8.85
CA TYR A 34 -1.22 -10.41 -8.51
C TYR A 34 -0.73 -10.22 -7.08
N THR A 35 -0.96 -11.21 -6.22
CA THR A 35 -0.48 -11.23 -4.82
C THR A 35 1.03 -11.13 -4.73
N GLN A 36 1.75 -11.73 -5.68
CA GLN A 36 3.22 -11.64 -5.77
C GLN A 36 3.71 -10.19 -5.88
N THR A 37 3.01 -9.35 -6.64
CA THR A 37 3.33 -7.93 -6.75
C THR A 37 3.07 -7.22 -5.42
N LEU A 38 2.01 -7.61 -4.70
CA LEU A 38 1.72 -7.07 -3.36
C LEU A 38 2.81 -7.41 -2.34
N ASP A 39 3.44 -8.58 -2.46
CA ASP A 39 4.57 -8.93 -1.59
C ASP A 39 5.81 -8.08 -1.88
N LEU A 40 6.04 -7.69 -3.14
CA LEU A 40 7.14 -6.79 -3.52
C LEU A 40 6.91 -5.37 -2.98
N PHE A 41 5.68 -4.90 -3.12
CA PHE A 41 5.19 -3.66 -2.57
C PHE A 41 5.35 -3.58 -1.05
N GLU A 42 4.99 -4.64 -0.34
CA GLU A 42 5.21 -4.78 1.09
C GLU A 42 6.71 -4.72 1.45
N LYS A 43 7.57 -5.40 0.71
CA LYS A 43 9.04 -5.32 0.90
C LYS A 43 9.56 -3.90 0.70
N LEU A 44 9.06 -3.19 -0.31
CA LEU A 44 9.42 -1.78 -0.57
C LEU A 44 8.99 -0.89 0.59
N CYS A 45 7.74 -0.99 1.04
CA CYS A 45 7.22 -0.25 2.18
C CYS A 45 8.02 -0.54 3.46
N ARG A 46 8.34 -1.80 3.75
CA ARG A 46 9.17 -2.16 4.92
C ARG A 46 10.57 -1.55 4.84
N THR A 47 11.19 -1.58 3.65
CA THR A 47 12.52 -1.01 3.42
C THR A 47 12.52 0.51 3.63
N ARG A 48 11.47 1.20 3.16
CA ARG A 48 11.30 2.66 3.29
C ARG A 48 10.61 3.10 4.59
N ARG A 49 10.25 2.15 5.47
CA ARG A 49 9.46 2.35 6.70
C ARG A 49 8.15 3.11 6.45
N TYR A 50 7.45 2.74 5.38
CA TYR A 50 6.09 3.21 5.10
C TYR A 50 5.09 2.36 5.87
N LEU A 51 4.08 3.03 6.44
CA LEU A 51 2.93 2.36 7.02
C LEU A 51 2.05 1.84 5.88
N TYR A 52 1.69 0.58 5.92
CA TYR A 52 0.86 -0.04 4.89
C TYR A 52 -0.19 -0.93 5.52
N VAL A 53 -1.26 -1.15 4.77
CA VAL A 53 -2.34 -2.04 5.13
C VAL A 53 -2.66 -2.91 3.93
N ARG A 54 -2.64 -4.22 4.13
CA ARG A 54 -2.97 -5.19 3.09
C ARG A 54 -4.43 -5.61 3.22
N LEU A 55 -5.19 -5.43 2.14
CA LEU A 55 -6.53 -5.99 2.00
C LEU A 55 -6.42 -7.25 1.14
N ASP A 56 -6.38 -8.40 1.80
CA ASP A 56 -6.32 -9.69 1.12
C ASP A 56 -7.74 -10.21 0.82
N GLY A 57 -7.92 -10.81 -0.36
CA GLY A 57 -9.21 -11.38 -0.79
C GLY A 57 -9.68 -12.55 0.08
N THR A 58 -8.80 -13.15 0.88
CA THR A 58 -9.13 -14.21 1.85
C THR A 58 -9.70 -13.69 3.17
N MET A 59 -9.72 -12.36 3.39
CA MET A 59 -10.22 -11.78 4.63
C MET A 59 -11.75 -11.80 4.71
N SER A 60 -12.29 -12.14 5.89
CA SER A 60 -13.73 -12.02 6.14
C SER A 60 -14.24 -10.59 5.92
N ILE A 61 -15.47 -10.46 5.43
CA ILE A 61 -16.14 -9.17 5.14
C ILE A 61 -16.11 -8.24 6.36
N LYS A 62 -16.35 -8.76 7.57
CA LYS A 62 -16.31 -7.98 8.82
C LYS A 62 -14.91 -7.41 9.09
N LYS A 63 -13.86 -8.21 8.89
CA LYS A 63 -12.47 -7.77 9.09
C LYS A 63 -12.07 -6.73 8.04
N ARG A 64 -12.48 -6.92 6.78
CA ARG A 64 -12.29 -5.95 5.70
C ARG A 64 -12.97 -4.60 6.02
N ALA A 65 -14.25 -4.62 6.40
CA ALA A 65 -15.00 -3.42 6.73
C ALA A 65 -14.32 -2.61 7.84
N LYS A 66 -13.89 -3.26 8.92
CA LYS A 66 -13.17 -2.62 10.02
C LYS A 66 -11.84 -1.99 9.59
N ILE A 67 -11.14 -2.60 8.64
CA ILE A 67 -9.88 -2.07 8.12
C ILE A 67 -10.14 -0.85 7.21
N VAL A 68 -11.13 -0.93 6.34
CA VAL A 68 -11.54 0.20 5.48
C VAL A 68 -12.02 1.38 6.33
N GLU A 69 -12.81 1.12 7.38
CA GLU A 69 -13.28 2.13 8.33
C GLU A 69 -12.11 2.80 9.09
N ARG A 70 -11.12 2.01 9.51
CA ARG A 70 -9.89 2.53 10.12
C ARG A 70 -9.05 3.36 9.15
N PHE A 71 -8.99 2.96 7.89
CA PHE A 71 -8.28 3.70 6.84
C PHE A 71 -8.98 5.03 6.50
N ASN A 72 -10.32 5.04 6.51
CA ASN A 72 -11.10 6.24 6.26
C ASN A 72 -11.07 7.23 7.43
N ASN A 73 -10.92 6.75 8.67
CA ASN A 73 -10.76 7.60 9.86
C ASN A 73 -9.38 8.27 9.95
N THR A 74 -9.31 9.51 9.46
CA THR A 74 -8.09 10.35 9.46
C THR A 74 -7.61 10.73 10.87
N SER A 75 -8.47 10.65 11.89
CA SER A 75 -8.14 10.95 13.30
C SER A 75 -7.33 9.85 13.99
N VAL A 76 -7.46 8.59 13.56
CA VAL A 76 -6.82 7.44 14.23
C VAL A 76 -5.42 7.18 13.66
N PHE A 77 -5.17 7.59 12.42
CA PHE A 77 -3.88 7.43 11.76
C PHE A 77 -3.52 8.67 10.95
N PRO A 78 -2.73 9.60 11.52
CA PRO A 78 -2.31 10.81 10.81
C PRO A 78 -1.30 10.56 9.68
N PHE A 79 -0.81 9.32 9.48
CA PHE A 79 0.27 9.04 8.53
C PHE A 79 -0.04 7.91 7.54
N ARG A 80 -0.16 8.32 6.27
CA ARG A 80 0.35 7.65 5.05
C ARG A 80 0.19 6.14 5.02
N HIS A 81 -1.03 5.72 4.73
CA HIS A 81 -1.30 4.33 4.43
C HIS A 81 -1.23 4.11 2.93
N VAL A 82 -0.33 3.22 2.53
CA VAL A 82 -0.41 2.56 1.24
C VAL A 82 -1.33 1.35 1.39
N VAL A 83 -2.48 1.36 0.72
CA VAL A 83 -3.42 0.24 0.74
C VAL A 83 -3.20 -0.62 -0.48
N TRP A 84 -3.11 -1.93 -0.29
CA TRP A 84 -2.93 -2.89 -1.35
C TRP A 84 -4.18 -3.74 -1.51
N SER A 85 -4.82 -3.75 -2.68
CA SER A 85 -6.01 -4.58 -2.97
C SER A 85 -5.78 -5.53 -4.14
N THR A 86 -6.16 -6.80 -3.97
CA THR A 86 -6.27 -7.76 -5.08
C THR A 86 -7.61 -7.62 -5.80
N SER A 87 -7.59 -7.64 -7.14
CA SER A 87 -8.65 -7.30 -8.11
C SER A 87 -10.03 -7.99 -7.98
N LYS A 88 -10.34 -8.71 -6.91
CA LYS A 88 -11.64 -9.38 -6.72
C LYS A 88 -12.56 -8.71 -5.68
N SER A 89 -12.27 -7.49 -5.23
CA SER A 89 -13.13 -6.79 -4.26
C SER A 89 -12.95 -5.28 -4.27
N ILE A 90 -13.17 -4.66 -5.43
CA ILE A 90 -13.80 -3.35 -5.49
C ILE A 90 -15.23 -3.59 -5.96
#